data_AF-A0A931ZI82-F1
#
_entry.id   AF-A0A931ZI82-F1
#
_cell.length_a   1.000
_cell.length_b   1.000
_cell.length_c   1.000
_cell.angle_alpha   90.00
_cell.angle_beta   90.00
_cell.angle_gamma   90.00
#
_symmetry.space_group_name_H-M   'P 1'
#
loop_
_entity.id
_entity.type
_entity.pdbx_description
1 polymer ?
#
loop_
_entity_poly.entity_id
_entity_poly.type
_entity_poly.pdbx_seq_one_letter_code
_entity_poly.pdbx_strand_id
1 'polypeptide(L)' 'MAIIHKKVWREYFEKIISGKKKLELRLADFEVNEGDTLFLGEWDKDKKEYTGRKVEVVATYILKTKDQTF' A
#
# COMPACT_ATOMS: atom_id res chain seq x y z
N MET A 1 -16.82 0.44 -1.88
CA MET A 1 -15.73 0.43 -0.90
C MET A 1 -15.28 -1.00 -0.70
N ALA A 2 -14.15 -1.35 -1.27
CA ALA A 2 -13.51 -2.65 -1.14
C ALA A 2 -12.37 -2.59 -0.11
N ILE A 3 -12.06 -3.73 0.50
CA ILE A 3 -10.87 -3.92 1.34
C ILE A 3 -9.88 -4.76 0.55
N ILE A 4 -8.70 -4.20 0.30
CA ILE A 4 -7.67 -4.82 -0.53
C ILE A 4 -6.47 -5.16 0.36
N HIS A 5 -6.16 -6.45 0.47
CA HIS A 5 -5.04 -6.92 1.28
C HIS A 5 -3.76 -6.96 0.48
N LYS A 6 -2.71 -6.31 0.97
CA LYS A 6 -1.38 -6.32 0.37
C LYS A 6 -0.28 -6.44 1.42
N LYS A 7 0.87 -6.94 0.99
CA LYS A 7 2.10 -6.92 1.77
C LYS A 7 2.79 -5.57 1.62
N VAL A 8 3.51 -5.18 2.67
CA VAL A 8 4.45 -4.05 2.66
C VAL A 8 5.71 -4.45 3.42
N TRP A 9 6.88 -4.09 2.90
CA TRP A 9 8.13 -4.36 3.63
C TRP A 9 8.27 -3.44 4.83
N ARG A 10 8.98 -3.93 5.85
CA ARG A 10 9.27 -3.20 7.09
C ARG A 10 9.75 -1.77 6.88
N GLU A 11 10.70 -1.56 5.99
CA GLU A 11 11.25 -0.22 5.70
C GLU A 11 10.21 0.79 5.19
N TYR A 12 9.18 0.33 4.48
CA TYR A 12 8.10 1.16 3.98
C TYR A 12 6.99 1.28 5.01
N PHE A 13 6.71 0.21 5.76
CA PHE A 13 5.76 0.21 6.87
C PHE A 13 6.11 1.33 7.86
N GLU A 14 7.37 1.43 8.30
CA GLU A 14 7.84 2.49 9.19
C GLU A 14 7.64 3.90 8.59
N LYS A 15 7.86 4.06 7.29
CA LYS A 15 7.65 5.34 6.59
C LYS A 15 6.17 5.70 6.46
N ILE A 16 5.28 4.71 6.37
CA ILE A 16 3.83 4.91 6.30
C ILE A 16 3.31 5.32 7.67
N ILE A 17 3.66 4.59 8.75
CA ILE A 17 3.19 4.91 10.10
C ILE A 17 3.74 6.25 10.62
N SER A 18 4.94 6.66 10.19
CA SER A 18 5.49 7.97 10.51
C SER A 18 4.90 9.11 9.67
N GLY A 19 4.04 8.80 8.69
CA GLY A 19 3.43 9.78 7.78
C GLY A 19 4.38 10.38 6.74
N LYS A 20 5.64 9.93 6.71
CA LYS A 20 6.66 10.37 5.74
C LYS A 20 6.36 9.89 4.32
N LYS A 21 5.75 8.71 4.19
CA LYS A 21 5.32 8.13 2.91
C LYS A 21 3.80 8.13 2.84
N LYS A 22 3.25 8.93 1.93
CA LYS A 22 1.80 9.07 1.69
C LYS A 22 1.33 8.46 0.37
N LEU A 23 2.25 7.99 -0.47
CA LEU A 23 1.94 7.42 -1.79
C LEU A 23 2.45 5.99 -1.88
N GLU A 24 1.57 5.07 -2.26
CA GLU A 24 1.88 3.67 -2.59
C GLU A 24 1.94 3.50 -4.10
N LEU A 25 3.13 3.25 -4.64
CA LEU A 25 3.32 2.94 -6.05
C LEU A 25 3.26 1.41 -6.23
N ARG A 26 2.38 0.94 -7.11
CA ARG A 26 2.22 -0.49 -7.41
C ARG A 26 2.03 -0.70 -8.89
N LEU A 27 2.34 -1.91 -9.34
CA LEU A 27 1.87 -2.38 -10.64
C LEU A 27 0.34 -2.35 -10.61
N ALA A 28 -0.28 -1.85 -11.69
CA ALA A 28 -1.72 -1.80 -11.84
C ALA A 28 -2.29 -3.19 -12.21
N ASP A 29 -1.93 -4.21 -11.43
CA ASP A 29 -2.36 -5.61 -11.57
C ASP A 29 -3.59 -5.95 -10.71
N PHE A 30 -4.19 -4.93 -10.08
CA PHE A 30 -5.40 -5.04 -9.29
C PHE A 30 -6.25 -3.77 -9.45
N GLU A 31 -7.56 -3.92 -9.26
CA GLU A 31 -8.49 -2.80 -9.24
C GLU A 31 -8.47 -2.10 -7.88
N VAL A 32 -8.43 -0.77 -7.91
CA VAL A 32 -8.50 0.10 -6.73
C VAL A 32 -9.13 1.42 -7.14
N ASN A 33 -10.05 1.91 -6.32
CA ASN A 33 -10.76 3.16 -6.52
C ASN A 33 -10.59 4.08 -5.31
N GLU A 34 -10.90 5.36 -5.50
CA GLU A 34 -10.96 6.30 -4.38
C GLU A 34 -12.01 5.86 -3.35
N GLY A 35 -11.66 5.95 -2.07
CA GLY A 35 -12.45 5.46 -0.96
C GLY A 35 -12.22 3.99 -0.59
N ASP A 36 -11.51 3.20 -1.40
CA ASP A 36 -11.14 1.84 -1.02
C ASP A 36 -10.09 1.83 0.09
N THR A 37 -10.09 0.77 0.90
CA THR A 37 -9.13 0.61 2.00
C THR A 37 -8.06 -0.42 1.63
N LEU A 38 -6.81 -0.01 1.71
CA LEU A 38 -5.65 -0.88 1.59
C LEU A 38 -5.24 -1.36 2.98
N PHE A 39 -5.36 -2.66 3.21
CA PHE A 39 -4.85 -3.32 4.40
C PHE A 39 -3.43 -3.78 4.13
N LEU A 40 -2.46 -3.09 4.73
CA LEU A 40 -1.04 -3.34 4.54
C LEU A 40 -0.48 -4.13 5.73
N GLY A 41 -0.26 -5.42 5.51
CA GLY A 41 0.42 -6.29 6.47
C GLY A 41 1.93 -6.17 6.31
N GLU A 42 2.64 -5.92 7.42
CA GLU A 42 4.09 -5.90 7.40
C GLU A 42 4.65 -7.30 7.14
N TRP A 43 5.50 -7.39 6.12
CA TRP A 43 6.20 -8.59 5.72
C TRP A 43 7.70 -8.45 5.99
N ASP A 44 8.24 -9.39 6.76
CA ASP A 44 9.67 -9.55 6.97
C ASP A 44 10.25 -10.40 5.82
N LYS A 45 11.09 -9.78 4.99
CA LYS A 45 11.69 -10.44 3.83
C LYS A 45 12.73 -11.49 4.20
N ASP A 46 13.38 -11.33 5.35
CA ASP A 46 14.48 -12.18 5.80
C ASP A 46 13.91 -13.45 6.43
N LYS A 47 12.87 -13.29 7.25
CA LYS A 47 12.15 -14.42 7.87
C LYS A 47 11.06 -15.03 6.99
N LYS A 48 10.68 -14.33 5.90
CA LYS A 48 9.59 -14.71 4.99
C LYS A 48 8.26 -14.94 5.71
N GLU A 49 7.95 -14.08 6.66
CA GLU A 49 6.73 -14.15 7.46
C GLU A 49 6.11 -12.78 7.70
N TYR A 50 4.84 -12.76 8.12
CA TYR A 50 4.22 -11.55 8.64
C TYR A 50 4.69 -11.31 10.07
N THR A 51 4.98 -10.07 10.42
CA THR A 51 5.38 -9.70 11.79
C THR A 51 4.18 -9.57 12.74
N GLY A 52 2.95 -9.60 12.20
CA GLY A 52 1.71 -9.32 12.91
C GLY A 52 1.33 -7.84 12.92
N ARG A 53 2.23 -6.93 12.53
CA ARG A 53 1.92 -5.51 12.38
C ARG A 53 1.15 -5.26 11.10
N LYS A 54 0.19 -4.33 11.17
CA LYS A 54 -0.70 -3.96 10.07
C LYS A 54 -1.07 -2.49 10.15
N VAL A 55 -1.34 -1.90 8.99
CA VAL A 55 -1.88 -0.56 8.87
C VAL A 55 -2.95 -0.53 7.80
N GLU A 56 -4.01 0.22 8.08
CA GLU A 56 -5.11 0.45 7.15
C GLU A 56 -4.99 1.87 6.61
N VAL A 57 -4.99 2.00 5.29
CA VAL A 57 -4.91 3.31 4.62
C VAL A 57 -6.04 3.41 3.61
N VAL A 58 -6.68 4.58 3.56
CA VAL A 58 -7.72 4.86 2.57
C VAL A 58 -7.06 5.43 1.32
N ALA A 59 -7.41 4.87 0.16
CA ALA A 59 -6.99 5.42 -1.12
C ALA A 59 -7.79 6.70 -1.40
N THR A 60 -7.16 7.86 -1.27
CA THR A 60 -7.83 9.15 -1.50
C THR A 60 -7.53 9.74 -2.88
N TYR A 61 -6.58 9.16 -3.61
CA TYR A 61 -6.18 9.62 -4.94
C TYR A 61 -5.55 8.47 -5.71
N ILE A 62 -6.01 8.25 -6.95
CA ILE A 62 -5.49 7.20 -7.84
C ILE A 62 -4.76 7.83 -9.03
N LEU A 63 -3.45 7.58 -9.12
CA LEU A 63 -2.63 7.98 -10.26
C LEU A 63 -2.31 6.77 -11.14
N LYS A 64 -2.74 6.79 -12.40
CA LYS A 64 -2.36 5.81 -13.41
C LYS A 64 -1.32 6.42 -14.35
N THR A 65 -0.11 5.88 -14.35
CA THR A 65 1.00 6.39 -15.18
C THR A 65 0.75 6.24 -16.68
N LYS A 66 -0.07 5.27 -17.11
CA LYS A 66 -0.46 5.08 -18.52
C LYS A 66 -1.26 6.24 -19.09
N ASP A 67 -1.97 6.97 -18.25
CA ASP A 67 -2.85 8.08 -18.66
C ASP A 67 -2.12 9.43 -18.64
N GLN A 68 -0.82 9.44 -18.32
CA GLN A 68 -0.02 10.66 -18.23
C GLN A 68 0.79 10.85 -19.51
N THR A 69 0.80 12.07 -20.03
CA THR A 69 1.69 12.51 -21.11
C THR A 69 2.92 13.15 -20.48
N PHE A 70 4.08 12.52 -20.60
CA PHE A 70 5.38 13.09 -20.19
C PHE A 70 6.21 13.45 -21.42
#